data_AF-A0A7X0TTE4-F1
#
_entry.id   AF-A0A7X0TTE4-F1
#
_cell.length_a   1.000
_cell.length_b   1.000
_cell.length_c   1.000
_cell.angle_alpha   90.00
_cell.angle_beta   90.00
_cell.angle_gamma   90.00
#
_symmetry.space_group_name_H-M   'P 1'
#
loop_
_entity.id
_entity.type
_entity.pdbx_description
1 polymer ?
#
loop_
_entity_poly.entity_id
_entity_poly.type
_entity_poly.pdbx_seq_one_letter_code
_entity_poly.pdbx_strand_id
1 'polypeptide(L)'
;MKKLILFLVLNVTFSTYAFDKWEYIERVDPMTDKDTSIAFVGESNCITNCSSVVVREDGSIIFKFSQFMDNDPIKIEYRFDKTEMSHTTVSISTDGTAGFLSKYEVPEFIAKLMHYKELTIRGYNYRGTPITFGITLNNSTSAIKNLTRYSNSKSLIQLNKEKKELANKIGVDEMTSLEHALETVKLVAGEESEAYKQVKAQYESALNKVKKTSHQDK
;
A
#
# COMPACT_ATOMS: atom_id res chain seq x y z
N MET A 1 22.51 -63.27 20.53
CA MET A 1 23.38 -62.13 20.83
C MET A 1 22.91 -60.92 20.03
N LYS A 2 22.75 -59.80 20.73
CA LYS A 2 22.78 -58.39 20.29
C LYS A 2 22.00 -57.98 19.02
N LYS A 3 20.80 -57.45 19.30
CA LYS A 3 20.03 -56.50 18.50
C LYS A 3 20.87 -55.25 18.20
N LEU A 4 20.88 -54.77 16.96
CA LEU A 4 21.29 -53.41 16.63
C LEU A 4 20.38 -52.86 15.53
N ILE A 5 19.14 -52.53 15.93
CA ILE A 5 18.23 -51.72 15.11
C ILE A 5 18.69 -50.28 15.31
N LEU A 6 19.49 -49.78 14.37
CA LEU A 6 19.95 -48.40 14.32
C LEU A 6 18.79 -47.54 13.76
N PHE A 7 17.87 -47.16 14.64
CA PHE A 7 16.87 -46.12 14.35
C PHE A 7 17.59 -44.77 14.36
N LEU A 8 18.09 -44.36 13.20
CA LEU A 8 18.60 -43.02 12.96
C LEU A 8 17.40 -42.06 13.02
N VAL A 9 17.09 -41.57 14.22
CA VAL A 9 16.14 -40.46 14.42
C VAL A 9 16.83 -39.22 13.86
N LEU A 10 16.63 -39.00 12.56
CA LEU A 10 16.93 -37.76 11.87
C LEU A 10 16.00 -36.70 12.47
N ASN A 11 16.42 -36.11 13.60
CA ASN A 11 15.85 -34.87 14.12
C ASN A 11 16.19 -33.78 13.11
N VAL A 12 15.40 -33.71 12.04
CA VAL A 12 15.31 -32.51 11.22
C VAL A 12 14.62 -31.48 12.11
N THR A 13 15.42 -30.77 12.90
CA THR A 13 15.00 -29.51 13.48
C THR A 13 14.76 -28.59 12.29
N PHE A 14 13.52 -28.59 11.78
CA PHE A 14 13.04 -27.54 10.91
C PHE A 14 13.15 -26.26 11.72
N SER A 15 14.22 -25.51 11.47
CA SER A 15 14.33 -24.12 11.89
C SER A 15 13.10 -23.43 11.32
N THR A 16 12.07 -23.23 12.15
CA THR A 16 10.94 -22.39 11.78
C THR A 16 11.50 -20.99 11.66
N TYR A 17 11.87 -20.60 10.45
CA TYR A 17 12.12 -19.22 10.12
C TYR A 17 10.90 -18.44 10.61
N ALA A 18 11.10 -17.55 11.57
CA ALA A 18 10.08 -16.62 12.01
C ALA A 18 9.81 -15.70 10.82
N PHE A 19 8.83 -16.08 9.98
CA PHE A 19 8.40 -15.25 8.87
C PHE A 19 7.89 -13.93 9.41
N ASP A 20 8.28 -12.82 8.77
CA ASP A 20 7.75 -11.50 9.06
C ASP A 20 6.22 -11.57 8.94
N LYS A 21 5.54 -11.44 10.07
CA LYS A 21 4.10 -11.59 10.14
C LYS A 21 3.47 -10.20 10.16
N TRP A 22 2.55 -9.98 9.24
CA TRP A 22 1.67 -8.81 9.31
C TRP A 22 0.83 -8.86 10.58
N GLU A 23 0.89 -7.79 11.34
CA GLU A 23 0.14 -7.62 12.59
C GLU A 23 -0.85 -6.46 12.44
N TYR A 24 -2.06 -6.68 12.93
CA TYR A 24 -3.07 -5.65 13.11
C TYR A 24 -3.11 -5.29 14.60
N ILE A 25 -2.99 -4.00 14.90
CA ILE A 25 -3.04 -3.48 16.26
C ILE A 25 -4.11 -2.40 16.32
N GLU A 26 -4.94 -2.48 17.35
CA GLU A 26 -5.95 -1.49 17.70
C GLU A 26 -5.64 -0.92 19.07
N ARG A 27 -5.75 0.40 19.22
CA ARG A 27 -5.47 1.12 20.47
C ARG A 27 -6.40 2.33 20.57
N VAL A 28 -6.79 2.64 21.80
CA VAL A 28 -7.42 3.92 22.12
C VAL A 28 -6.32 4.96 22.32
N ASP A 29 -6.38 6.07 21.58
CA ASP A 29 -5.51 7.21 21.81
C ASP A 29 -5.78 7.78 23.21
N PRO A 30 -4.82 7.74 24.15
CA PRO A 30 -5.05 8.14 25.54
C PRO A 30 -5.29 9.65 25.71
N MET A 31 -5.03 10.46 24.68
CA MET A 31 -5.27 11.90 24.71
C MET A 31 -6.65 12.28 24.14
N THR A 32 -7.16 11.51 23.17
CA THR A 32 -8.39 11.86 22.45
C THR A 32 -9.54 10.87 22.65
N ASP A 33 -9.29 9.75 23.33
CA ASP A 33 -10.21 8.62 23.51
C ASP A 33 -10.76 8.05 22.19
N LYS A 34 -10.04 8.28 21.08
CA LYS A 34 -10.42 7.77 19.76
C LYS A 34 -9.76 6.43 19.51
N ASP A 35 -10.54 5.50 18.97
CA ASP A 35 -10.00 4.27 18.42
C ASP A 35 -9.05 4.60 17.26
N THR A 36 -7.89 3.96 17.29
CA THR A 36 -6.88 4.06 16.25
C THR A 36 -6.36 2.67 15.92
N SER A 37 -6.17 2.41 14.64
CA SER A 37 -5.65 1.12 14.17
C SER A 37 -4.49 1.26 13.20
N ILE A 38 -3.60 0.27 13.23
CA ILE A 38 -2.50 0.12 12.29
C ILE A 38 -2.37 -1.35 11.84
N ALA A 39 -1.96 -1.54 10.59
CA ALA A 39 -1.46 -2.80 10.07
C ALA A 39 0.02 -2.62 9.74
N PHE A 40 0.89 -3.47 10.27
CA PHE A 40 2.33 -3.32 10.04
C PHE A 40 3.04 -4.65 9.88
N VAL A 41 4.22 -4.59 9.26
CA VAL A 41 5.19 -5.69 9.20
C VAL A 41 6.58 -5.08 9.29
N GLY A 42 7.49 -5.73 10.00
CA GLY A 42 8.89 -5.32 10.10
C GLY A 42 9.82 -6.51 9.97
N GLU A 43 11.10 -6.22 9.84
CA GLU A 43 12.16 -7.25 9.83
C GLU A 43 12.12 -8.09 11.12
N SER A 44 12.07 -9.40 10.97
CA SER A 44 12.13 -10.37 12.07
C SER A 44 13.40 -10.22 12.91
N ASN A 45 13.28 -10.53 14.21
CA ASN A 45 14.37 -10.52 15.21
C ASN A 45 14.96 -9.15 15.57
N CYS A 46 14.24 -8.07 15.32
CA CYS A 46 14.68 -6.73 15.69
C CYS A 46 13.82 -6.16 16.84
N ILE A 47 14.48 -5.71 17.92
CA ILE A 47 13.82 -5.23 19.15
C ILE A 47 13.58 -3.70 19.09
N THR A 48 14.49 -2.96 18.45
CA THR A 48 14.42 -1.50 18.27
C THR A 48 15.02 -1.12 16.92
N ASN A 49 14.48 -0.08 16.26
CA ASN A 49 14.97 0.46 14.98
C ASN A 49 14.96 -0.54 13.80
N CYS A 50 13.85 -1.24 13.62
CA CYS A 50 13.66 -2.15 12.49
C CYS A 50 13.15 -1.40 11.26
N SER A 51 13.55 -1.85 10.09
CA SER A 51 12.86 -1.45 8.88
C SER A 51 11.46 -2.06 8.88
N SER A 52 10.45 -1.27 8.54
CA SER A 52 9.06 -1.73 8.59
C SER A 52 8.17 -0.96 7.62
N VAL A 53 7.08 -1.59 7.21
CA VAL A 53 5.99 -0.93 6.50
C VAL A 53 4.79 -0.85 7.44
N VAL A 54 4.26 0.35 7.60
CA VAL A 54 3.07 0.63 8.43
C VAL A 54 1.99 1.22 7.56
N VAL A 55 0.78 0.67 7.65
CA VAL A 55 -0.45 1.21 7.09
C VAL A 55 -1.32 1.67 8.25
N ARG A 56 -1.69 2.95 8.27
CA ARG A 56 -2.56 3.51 9.31
C ARG A 56 -4.01 3.51 8.86
N GLU A 57 -4.92 3.62 9.82
CA GLU A 57 -6.36 3.73 9.58
C GLU A 57 -6.76 4.91 8.67
N ASP A 58 -6.02 6.01 8.75
CA ASP A 58 -6.21 7.18 7.88
C ASP A 58 -5.75 6.95 6.42
N GLY A 59 -5.26 5.74 6.11
CA GLY A 59 -4.76 5.32 4.80
C GLY A 59 -3.31 5.72 4.54
N SER A 60 -2.62 6.40 5.46
CA SER A 60 -1.21 6.72 5.25
C SER A 60 -0.33 5.46 5.27
N ILE A 61 0.68 5.45 4.40
CA ILE A 61 1.70 4.40 4.34
C ILE A 61 3.04 5.01 4.75
N ILE A 62 3.70 4.33 5.70
CA ILE A 62 4.96 4.76 6.28
C ILE A 62 6.00 3.66 6.05
N PHE A 63 7.14 4.05 5.49
CA PHE A 63 8.34 3.23 5.38
C PHE A 63 9.30 3.64 6.48
N LYS A 64 9.40 2.85 7.53
CA LYS A 64 10.42 3.05 8.57
C LYS A 64 11.71 2.41 8.11
N PHE A 65 12.81 3.13 8.26
CA PHE A 65 14.17 2.64 8.03
C PHE A 65 14.86 2.40 9.37
N SER A 66 15.81 1.49 9.39
CA SER A 66 16.58 1.15 10.60
C SER A 66 17.60 2.22 11.03
N GLN A 67 17.75 3.28 10.24
CA GLN A 67 18.70 4.35 10.48
C GLN A 67 18.20 5.68 9.94
N PHE A 68 18.87 6.77 10.33
CA PHE A 68 18.66 8.09 9.77
C PHE A 68 18.91 8.08 8.26
N MET A 69 17.90 8.53 7.51
CA MET A 69 17.93 8.64 6.07
C MET A 69 18.34 10.07 5.69
N ASP A 70 17.47 11.05 5.91
CA ASP A 70 17.76 12.47 5.62
C ASP A 70 16.80 13.37 6.40
N ASN A 71 16.90 14.69 6.28
CA ASN A 71 15.87 15.64 6.72
C ASN A 71 15.02 16.16 5.55
N ASP A 72 15.49 15.96 4.31
CA ASP A 72 14.78 16.32 3.09
C ASP A 72 13.99 15.12 2.51
N PRO A 73 13.00 15.34 1.64
CA PRO A 73 12.33 14.26 0.93
C PRO A 73 13.32 13.35 0.20
N ILE A 74 13.23 12.04 0.43
CA ILE A 74 14.14 11.07 -0.19
C ILE A 74 13.48 10.36 -1.35
N LYS A 75 14.30 10.01 -2.34
CA LYS A 75 13.91 9.05 -3.39
C LYS A 75 13.99 7.64 -2.84
N ILE A 76 12.97 6.85 -3.09
CA ILE A 76 12.97 5.42 -2.84
C ILE A 76 12.71 4.65 -4.13
N GLU A 77 13.38 3.52 -4.24
CA GLU A 77 13.14 2.48 -5.24
C GLU A 77 12.35 1.38 -4.55
N TYR A 78 11.32 0.86 -5.21
CA TYR A 78 10.60 -0.30 -4.69
C TYR A 78 10.18 -1.24 -5.81
N ARG A 79 10.04 -2.52 -5.48
CA ARG A 79 9.46 -3.52 -6.38
C ARG A 79 8.65 -4.53 -5.58
N PHE A 80 7.58 -5.00 -6.21
CA PHE A 80 6.81 -6.11 -5.70
C PHE A 80 7.27 -7.39 -6.39
N ASP A 81 7.50 -8.45 -5.62
CA ASP A 81 8.13 -9.69 -6.09
C ASP A 81 9.38 -9.39 -6.95
N LYS A 82 9.41 -9.90 -8.19
CA LYS A 82 10.47 -9.68 -9.18
C LYS A 82 9.99 -8.84 -10.38
N THR A 83 9.00 -7.97 -10.17
CA THR A 83 8.54 -7.05 -11.22
C THR A 83 9.55 -5.92 -11.48
N GLU A 84 9.23 -5.08 -12.47
CA GLU A 84 9.98 -3.85 -12.74
C GLU A 84 10.06 -2.95 -11.49
N MET A 85 11.20 -2.28 -11.37
CA MET A 85 11.48 -1.35 -10.27
C MET A 85 10.74 -0.04 -10.48
N SER A 86 9.93 0.32 -9.49
CA SER A 86 9.24 1.60 -9.41
C SER A 86 10.05 2.59 -8.58
N HIS A 87 9.85 3.88 -8.83
CA HIS A 87 10.56 4.97 -8.17
C HIS A 87 9.53 5.95 -7.64
N THR A 88 9.74 6.45 -6.43
CA THR A 88 8.92 7.55 -5.88
C THR A 88 9.76 8.44 -4.95
N THR A 89 9.21 9.59 -4.59
CA THR A 89 9.75 10.47 -3.56
C THR A 89 8.82 10.45 -2.36
N VAL A 90 9.38 10.24 -1.17
CA VAL A 90 8.63 10.25 0.09
C VAL A 90 9.04 11.44 0.93
N SER A 91 8.08 12.08 1.61
CA SER A 91 8.42 13.04 2.65
C SER A 91 9.01 12.32 3.85
N ILE A 92 9.81 12.99 4.65
CA ILE A 92 10.54 12.37 5.77
C ILE A 92 10.02 12.86 7.12
N SER A 93 10.04 11.98 8.12
CA SER A 93 9.77 12.29 9.53
C SER A 93 10.77 13.28 10.10
N THR A 94 10.38 13.96 11.17
CA THR A 94 11.26 14.93 11.85
C THR A 94 12.56 14.32 12.38
N ASP A 95 12.56 13.02 12.70
CA ASP A 95 13.76 12.30 13.13
C ASP A 95 14.55 11.66 11.98
N GLY A 96 14.11 11.86 10.73
CA GLY A 96 14.79 11.38 9.54
C GLY A 96 14.71 9.87 9.28
N THR A 97 13.97 9.11 10.08
CA THR A 97 13.98 7.64 10.01
C THR A 97 12.79 7.02 9.29
N ALA A 98 11.78 7.81 8.92
CA ALA A 98 10.57 7.30 8.28
C ALA A 98 10.15 8.14 7.07
N GLY A 99 9.85 7.45 5.97
CA GLY A 99 9.30 8.04 4.75
C GLY A 99 7.79 7.87 4.68
N PHE A 100 7.06 8.92 4.29
CA PHE A 100 5.61 8.91 4.09
C PHE A 100 5.30 8.89 2.59
N LEU A 101 4.56 7.87 2.16
CA LEU A 101 4.13 7.78 0.78
C LEU A 101 3.13 8.89 0.45
N SER A 102 3.24 9.46 -0.75
CA SER A 102 2.29 10.44 -1.27
C SER A 102 0.86 9.89 -1.24
N LYS A 103 -0.11 10.72 -0.82
CA LYS A 103 -1.53 10.35 -0.77
C LYS A 103 -2.06 9.87 -2.13
N TYR A 104 -1.49 10.36 -3.23
CA TYR A 104 -1.88 10.00 -4.60
C TYR A 104 -1.47 8.56 -4.97
N GLU A 105 -0.40 8.03 -4.36
CA GLU A 105 0.12 6.68 -4.65
C GLU A 105 -0.43 5.61 -3.72
N VAL A 106 -0.98 6.01 -2.56
CA VAL A 106 -1.53 5.11 -1.54
C VAL A 106 -2.51 4.08 -2.11
N PRO A 107 -3.54 4.43 -2.91
CA PRO A 107 -4.53 3.45 -3.35
C PRO A 107 -3.92 2.32 -4.18
N GLU A 108 -3.02 2.65 -5.10
CA GLU A 108 -2.30 1.68 -5.91
C GLU A 108 -1.36 0.83 -5.04
N PHE A 109 -0.63 1.46 -4.13
CA PHE A 109 0.32 0.77 -3.26
C PHE A 109 -0.38 -0.22 -2.32
N ILE A 110 -1.52 0.14 -1.73
CA ILE A 110 -2.36 -0.77 -0.94
C ILE A 110 -2.85 -1.96 -1.77
N ALA A 111 -3.31 -1.71 -3.00
CA ALA A 111 -3.74 -2.78 -3.89
C ALA A 111 -2.62 -3.77 -4.20
N LYS A 112 -1.38 -3.29 -4.37
CA LYS A 112 -0.19 -4.12 -4.56
C LYS A 112 0.18 -4.88 -3.28
N LEU A 113 0.16 -4.23 -2.11
CA LEU A 113 0.41 -4.89 -0.82
C LEU A 113 -0.52 -6.09 -0.57
N MET A 114 -1.77 -6.03 -1.03
CA MET A 114 -2.77 -7.10 -0.88
C MET A 114 -2.70 -8.23 -1.93
N HIS A 115 -1.90 -8.07 -3.00
CA HIS A 115 -1.85 -9.02 -4.12
C HIS A 115 -0.53 -9.75 -4.27
N TYR A 116 0.57 -9.05 -4.04
CA TYR A 116 1.91 -9.59 -4.22
C TYR A 116 2.39 -10.34 -2.98
N LYS A 117 3.50 -11.07 -3.11
CA LYS A 117 4.03 -11.93 -2.04
C LYS A 117 5.16 -11.27 -1.28
N GLU A 118 5.92 -10.41 -1.94
CA GLU A 118 7.10 -9.76 -1.39
C GLU A 118 7.13 -8.29 -1.82
N LEU A 119 7.66 -7.44 -0.96
CA LEU A 119 8.00 -6.05 -1.27
C LEU A 119 9.47 -5.84 -0.92
N THR A 120 10.25 -5.34 -1.86
CA THR A 120 11.61 -4.83 -1.62
C THR A 120 11.59 -3.31 -1.72
N ILE A 121 12.16 -2.62 -0.75
CA ILE A 121 12.32 -1.16 -0.74
C ILE A 121 13.80 -0.84 -0.58
N ARG A 122 14.28 0.15 -1.33
CA ARG A 122 15.59 0.78 -1.16
C ARG A 122 15.43 2.28 -1.04
N GLY A 123 15.96 2.85 0.04
CA GLY A 123 16.22 4.29 0.15
C GLY A 123 17.72 4.56 0.14
N TYR A 124 18.11 5.83 0.05
CA TYR A 124 19.50 6.25 0.19
C TYR A 124 19.59 7.18 1.40
N ASN A 125 20.57 6.95 2.27
CA ASN A 125 20.81 7.86 3.39
C ASN A 125 21.50 9.16 2.91
N TYR A 126 21.72 10.08 3.84
CA TYR A 126 22.33 11.40 3.63
C TYR A 126 23.75 11.35 3.06
N ARG A 127 24.40 10.18 3.08
CA ARG A 127 25.71 9.93 2.45
C ARG A 127 25.60 9.27 1.08
N GLY A 128 24.39 9.11 0.54
CA GLY A 128 24.13 8.35 -0.68
C GLY A 128 24.31 6.84 -0.52
N THR A 129 24.37 6.31 0.71
CA THR A 129 24.50 4.86 0.95
C THR A 129 23.13 4.19 0.82
N PRO A 130 22.97 3.15 -0.01
CA PRO A 130 21.70 2.46 -0.18
C PRO A 130 21.35 1.62 1.06
N ILE A 131 20.14 1.79 1.57
CA ILE A 131 19.53 1.01 2.64
C ILE A 131 18.36 0.25 2.04
N THR A 132 18.51 -1.07 1.95
CA THR A 132 17.54 -1.97 1.31
C THR A 132 16.99 -2.93 2.34
N PHE A 133 15.67 -3.09 2.37
CA PHE A 133 15.00 -4.12 3.15
C PHE A 133 13.89 -4.78 2.34
N GLY A 134 13.60 -6.04 2.67
CA GLY A 134 12.53 -6.82 2.07
C GLY A 134 11.53 -7.23 3.14
N ILE A 135 10.25 -7.26 2.79
CA ILE A 135 9.20 -7.76 3.67
C ILE A 135 8.34 -8.79 2.94
N THR A 136 7.93 -9.81 3.68
CA THR A 136 6.95 -10.78 3.20
C THR A 136 5.54 -10.19 3.34
N LEU A 137 4.71 -10.38 2.31
CA LEU A 137 3.33 -9.89 2.25
C LEU A 137 2.30 -10.97 2.61
N ASN A 138 2.75 -12.10 3.15
CA ASN A 138 1.87 -13.14 3.68
C ASN A 138 1.00 -12.54 4.79
N ASN A 139 -0.32 -12.73 4.67
CA ASN A 139 -1.34 -12.17 5.57
C ASN A 139 -1.51 -10.63 5.54
N SER A 140 -0.83 -9.91 4.65
CA SER A 140 -1.01 -8.45 4.49
C SER A 140 -2.47 -8.09 4.25
N THR A 141 -3.15 -8.82 3.37
CA THR A 141 -4.57 -8.62 3.04
C THR A 141 -5.47 -8.76 4.25
N SER A 142 -5.19 -9.71 5.15
CA SER A 142 -5.98 -9.89 6.36
C SER A 142 -5.76 -8.72 7.32
N ALA A 143 -4.52 -8.30 7.53
CA ALA A 143 -4.21 -7.19 8.43
C ALA A 143 -4.75 -5.85 7.91
N ILE A 144 -4.57 -5.57 6.61
CA ILE A 144 -5.03 -4.33 5.96
C ILE A 144 -6.56 -4.25 5.92
N LYS A 145 -7.26 -5.35 5.64
CA LYS A 145 -8.74 -5.36 5.63
C LYS A 145 -9.35 -5.13 7.00
N ASN A 146 -8.63 -5.41 8.08
CA ASN A 146 -9.11 -5.15 9.44
C ASN A 146 -9.11 -3.65 9.78
N LEU A 147 -8.37 -2.82 9.04
CA LEU A 147 -8.49 -1.36 9.17
C LEU A 147 -9.89 -0.94 8.71
N THR A 148 -10.60 -0.16 9.52
CA THR A 148 -11.99 0.30 9.29
C THR A 148 -12.21 0.87 7.89
N ARG A 149 -11.20 1.58 7.37
CA ARG A 149 -11.22 2.16 6.02
C ARG A 149 -11.32 1.13 4.89
N TYR A 150 -10.81 -0.08 5.10
CA TYR A 150 -10.73 -1.13 4.08
C TYR A 150 -11.70 -2.29 4.33
N SER A 151 -12.30 -2.39 5.53
CA SER A 151 -13.24 -3.46 5.92
C SER A 151 -14.53 -3.50 5.09
N ASN A 152 -15.03 -2.34 4.66
CA ASN A 152 -16.24 -2.19 3.86
C ASN A 152 -16.00 -1.91 2.38
N SER A 153 -14.74 -1.96 1.92
CA SER A 153 -14.45 -1.77 0.51
C SER A 153 -14.98 -2.99 -0.25
N LYS A 154 -16.13 -2.83 -0.93
CA LYS A 154 -16.43 -3.61 -2.14
C LYS A 154 -15.33 -3.29 -3.15
N SER A 155 -14.20 -3.95 -2.94
CA SER A 155 -13.09 -4.19 -3.83
C SER A 155 -12.61 -2.95 -4.59
N LEU A 156 -11.70 -2.17 -3.98
CA LEU A 156 -10.83 -1.22 -4.70
C LEU A 156 -10.18 -1.88 -5.94
N ILE A 157 -10.02 -3.20 -5.89
CA ILE A 157 -9.52 -4.07 -6.94
C ILE A 157 -10.54 -4.21 -8.10
N GLN A 158 -11.83 -4.36 -7.78
CA GLN A 158 -12.93 -4.34 -8.75
C GLN A 158 -13.08 -2.95 -9.36
N LEU A 159 -12.98 -1.89 -8.54
CA LEU A 159 -13.05 -0.50 -9.01
C LEU A 159 -11.90 -0.17 -9.97
N ASN A 160 -10.67 -0.59 -9.65
CA ASN A 160 -9.49 -0.39 -10.51
C ASN A 160 -9.50 -1.28 -11.75
N LYS A 161 -10.04 -2.51 -11.66
CA LYS A 161 -10.22 -3.41 -12.81
C LYS A 161 -11.28 -2.87 -13.76
N GLU A 162 -12.42 -2.43 -13.24
CA GLU A 162 -13.47 -1.77 -14.02
C GLU A 162 -12.95 -0.48 -14.67
N LYS A 163 -12.19 0.36 -13.94
CA LYS A 163 -11.54 1.56 -14.50
C LYS A 163 -10.55 1.25 -15.63
N LYS A 164 -9.70 0.23 -15.48
CA LYS A 164 -8.71 -0.15 -16.49
C LYS A 164 -9.36 -0.77 -17.74
N GLU A 165 -10.41 -1.57 -17.56
CA GLU A 165 -11.20 -2.12 -18.67
C GLU A 165 -12.01 -1.03 -19.40
N LEU A 166 -12.44 0.02 -18.68
CA LEU A 166 -13.13 1.18 -19.24
C LEU A 166 -12.17 2.09 -20.01
N ALA A 167 -11.00 2.40 -19.45
CA ALA A 167 -9.95 3.22 -20.10
C ALA A 167 -9.44 2.59 -21.41
N ASN A 168 -9.29 1.26 -21.45
CA ASN A 168 -8.88 0.54 -22.66
C ASN A 168 -9.93 0.53 -23.77
N LYS A 169 -11.20 0.83 -23.48
CA LYS A 169 -12.29 0.81 -24.48
C LYS A 169 -12.57 2.17 -25.14
N ILE A 170 -12.13 3.29 -24.56
CA ILE A 170 -12.73 4.60 -24.85
C ILE A 170 -11.73 5.63 -25.39
N GLY A 171 -10.43 5.33 -25.39
CA GLY A 171 -9.42 6.34 -25.67
C GLY A 171 -9.13 7.16 -24.42
N VAL A 172 -7.89 7.06 -23.96
CA VAL A 172 -7.47 7.21 -22.56
C VAL A 172 -7.53 8.66 -22.02
N ASP A 173 -7.66 9.66 -22.89
CA ASP A 173 -7.32 11.03 -22.52
C ASP A 173 -8.48 11.83 -21.90
N GLU A 174 -9.72 11.65 -22.36
CA GLU A 174 -10.87 12.45 -21.88
C GLU A 174 -11.36 12.00 -20.49
N MET A 175 -11.36 10.69 -20.25
CA MET A 175 -11.83 10.12 -18.98
C MET A 175 -10.82 10.35 -17.85
N THR A 176 -9.52 10.20 -18.15
CA THR A 176 -8.44 10.47 -17.19
C THR A 176 -8.39 11.95 -16.81
N SER A 177 -8.63 12.85 -17.78
CA SER A 177 -8.72 14.30 -17.55
C SER A 177 -9.90 14.68 -16.63
N LEU A 178 -11.08 14.10 -16.86
CA LEU A 178 -12.26 14.36 -16.03
C LEU A 178 -12.13 13.78 -14.62
N GLU A 179 -11.48 12.64 -14.44
CA GLU A 179 -11.18 12.09 -13.11
C GLU A 179 -10.20 12.98 -12.33
N HIS A 180 -9.11 13.41 -12.98
CA HIS A 180 -8.15 14.32 -12.38
C HIS A 180 -8.79 15.66 -12.01
N ALA A 181 -9.67 16.19 -12.88
CA ALA A 181 -10.43 17.40 -12.60
C ALA A 181 -11.38 17.21 -11.40
N LEU A 182 -12.07 16.06 -11.30
CA LEU A 182 -13.01 15.77 -10.22
C LEU A 182 -12.29 15.71 -8.86
N GLU A 183 -11.14 15.04 -8.82
CA GLU A 183 -10.32 14.90 -7.62
C GLU A 183 -9.68 16.23 -7.21
N THR A 184 -9.21 17.02 -8.18
CA THR A 184 -8.68 18.37 -7.96
C THR A 184 -9.75 19.31 -7.38
N VAL A 185 -10.94 19.34 -7.98
CA VAL A 185 -12.01 20.26 -7.54
C VAL A 185 -12.57 19.84 -6.18
N LYS A 186 -12.64 18.53 -5.90
CA LYS A 186 -12.98 18.02 -4.56
C LYS A 186 -12.00 18.52 -3.49
N LEU A 187 -10.71 18.53 -3.80
CA LEU A 187 -9.66 19.00 -2.88
C LEU A 187 -9.68 20.52 -2.69
N VAL A 188 -9.91 21.30 -3.75
CA VAL A 188 -9.81 22.77 -3.71
C VAL A 188 -11.10 23.44 -3.23
N ALA A 189 -12.25 22.95 -3.66
CA ALA A 189 -13.53 23.62 -3.47
C ALA A 189 -14.48 22.85 -2.55
N GLY A 190 -14.18 21.59 -2.22
CA GLY A 190 -15.05 20.72 -1.43
C GLY A 190 -16.21 20.13 -2.24
N GLU A 191 -16.77 19.02 -1.74
CA GLU A 191 -17.81 18.25 -2.45
C GLU A 191 -19.14 19.00 -2.58
N GLU A 192 -19.40 19.99 -1.73
CA GLU A 192 -20.61 20.81 -1.79
C GLU A 192 -20.52 21.96 -2.79
N SER A 193 -19.33 22.21 -3.37
CA SER A 193 -19.15 23.30 -4.33
C SER A 193 -19.87 23.03 -5.65
N GLU A 194 -20.39 24.11 -6.25
CA GLU A 194 -20.99 24.04 -7.58
C GLU A 194 -19.98 23.59 -8.65
N ALA A 195 -18.69 23.92 -8.47
CA ALA A 195 -17.62 23.44 -9.33
C ALA A 195 -17.50 21.91 -9.28
N TYR A 196 -17.54 21.30 -8.09
CA TYR A 196 -17.48 19.85 -7.96
C TYR A 196 -18.71 19.18 -8.57
N LYS A 197 -19.91 19.72 -8.32
CA LYS A 197 -21.17 19.20 -8.89
C LYS A 197 -21.16 19.23 -10.42
N GLN A 198 -20.61 20.28 -11.02
CA GLN A 198 -20.49 20.41 -12.48
C GLN A 198 -19.53 19.39 -13.08
N VAL A 199 -18.33 19.24 -12.51
CA VAL A 199 -17.34 18.25 -13.00
C VAL A 199 -17.86 16.83 -12.78
N LYS A 200 -18.54 16.57 -11.66
CA LYS A 200 -19.20 15.29 -11.38
C LYS A 200 -20.28 14.97 -12.40
N ALA A 201 -21.13 15.93 -12.76
CA ALA A 201 -22.16 15.74 -13.78
C ALA A 201 -21.57 15.46 -15.18
N GLN A 202 -20.45 16.10 -15.53
CA GLN A 202 -19.73 15.83 -16.78
C GLN A 202 -19.14 14.41 -16.79
N TYR A 203 -18.52 13.99 -15.69
CA TYR A 203 -18.02 12.63 -15.51
C TYR A 203 -19.13 11.58 -15.62
N GLU A 204 -20.26 11.79 -14.92
CA GLU A 204 -21.41 10.88 -14.96
C GLU A 204 -22.08 10.83 -16.35
N SER A 205 -22.13 11.96 -17.07
CA SER A 205 -22.63 12.04 -18.44
C SER A 205 -21.74 11.26 -19.41
N ALA A 206 -20.41 11.43 -19.31
CA ALA A 206 -19.45 10.65 -20.08
C ALA A 206 -19.59 9.14 -19.79
N LEU A 207 -19.71 8.77 -18.50
CA LEU A 207 -19.92 7.40 -18.07
C LEU A 207 -21.21 6.79 -18.62
N ASN A 208 -22.30 7.55 -18.68
CA ASN A 208 -23.58 7.09 -19.21
C ASN A 208 -23.59 6.94 -20.74
N LYS A 209 -22.91 7.83 -21.47
CA LYS A 209 -22.71 7.69 -22.92
C LYS A 209 -21.98 6.38 -23.24
N VAL A 210 -20.93 6.09 -22.47
CA VAL A 210 -20.13 4.86 -22.58
C VAL A 210 -20.96 3.60 -22.31
N LYS A 211 -21.83 3.62 -21.29
CA LYS A 211 -22.72 2.49 -21.00
C LYS A 211 -23.68 2.19 -22.16
N LYS A 212 -24.21 3.24 -22.81
CA LYS A 212 -25.14 3.10 -23.94
C LYS A 212 -24.49 2.51 -25.18
N THR A 213 -23.28 2.93 -25.53
CA THR A 213 -22.55 2.34 -26.67
C THR A 213 -22.20 0.87 -26.44
N SER A 214 -21.88 0.46 -25.21
CA SER A 214 -21.58 -0.94 -24.89
C SER A 214 -22.74 -1.94 -25.06
N HIS A 215 -23.98 -1.44 -25.21
CA HIS A 215 -25.18 -2.25 -25.41
C HIS A 215 -25.63 -2.33 -26.87
N GLN A 216 -25.02 -1.54 -27.77
CA GLN A 216 -25.34 -1.59 -29.21
C GLN A 216 -24.45 -2.56 -30.00
N ASP A 217 -23.34 -3.02 -29.40
CA ASP A 217 -22.39 -3.96 -30.01
C ASP A 217 -22.57 -5.43 -29.53
N LYS A 218 -23.75 -5.78 -29.00
CA LYS A 218 -24.16 -7.16 -28.67
C LYS A 218 -25.38 -7.57 -29.47
#